data_AF-A0A022XCU1-F1
#
_entry.id   AF-A0A022XCU1-F1
#
_cell.length_a   1.000
_cell.length_b   1.000
_cell.length_c   1.000
_cell.angle_alpha   90.00
_cell.angle_beta   90.00
_cell.angle_gamma   90.00
#
_symmetry.space_group_name_H-M   'P 1'
#
loop_
_entity.id
_entity.type
_entity.pdbx_description
1 polymer ?
#
loop_
_entity_poly.entity_id
_entity_poly.type
_entity_poly.pdbx_seq_one_letter_code
_entity_poly.pdbx_strand_id
1 'polypeptide(L)'
;MPPKKGDQPKKAKPTVQDKTFGMKNKKGSTARKQIAQLEAQAASNKSADAKRKAMEKEKREKEKAAAEQAKREVAELFKPVQVQKVPFGVDPKTVLCVFFKKGNCEKGRKCKFSHDLAVERKAEKKNIYQDTRDEQDPKKADTMDNWDEQKLRDVVLSKHGNPRTTTDKVCKYFIEAVENQKYGWFWTCPNGGDKCMYKHSLPPGFVLKTKEQRAAEKALLDKSPLKTLTLEDFLETERHKLTGKLTPVTEESFAKWKKERLDKKAAEDEARKAKEATGRAMFESGEWRNQESDAESSDDDEEGDGDAWNLESMRKETEALRDKSEQERVAKLQGSTDAPEDTAVSSREPPATVEGEG
;
A
#
# COMPACT_ATOMS: atom_id res chain seq x y z
N MET A 1 76.10 8.18 34.17
CA MET A 1 75.08 9.17 34.60
C MET A 1 73.85 9.03 33.71
N PRO A 2 72.64 8.93 34.28
CA PRO A 2 71.44 8.47 33.56
C PRO A 2 70.81 9.55 32.67
N PRO A 3 70.20 9.18 31.52
CA PRO A 3 69.59 10.13 30.61
C PRO A 3 68.17 10.55 31.03
N LYS A 4 67.84 11.76 30.60
CA LYS A 4 66.71 12.62 30.94
C LYS A 4 65.35 12.03 30.54
N LYS A 5 64.39 11.95 31.48
CA LYS A 5 62.99 11.57 31.21
C LYS A 5 62.29 12.68 30.41
N GLY A 6 61.76 12.29 29.25
CA GLY A 6 60.88 13.11 28.42
C GLY A 6 59.44 13.17 28.98
N ASP A 7 58.81 14.30 28.71
CA ASP A 7 57.42 14.67 29.02
C ASP A 7 56.41 13.72 28.36
N GLN A 8 55.49 13.12 29.13
CA GLN A 8 54.35 12.37 28.58
C GLN A 8 53.08 13.24 28.52
N PRO A 9 52.35 13.27 27.39
CA PRO A 9 51.11 14.01 27.27
C PRO A 9 49.95 13.37 28.06
N LYS A 10 49.18 14.21 28.76
CA LYS A 10 48.01 13.81 29.58
C LYS A 10 46.90 13.23 28.72
N LYS A 11 46.45 12.01 29.03
CA LYS A 11 45.31 11.32 28.36
C LYS A 11 43.99 12.08 28.59
N ALA A 12 43.25 12.34 27.52
CA ALA A 12 41.93 12.96 27.56
C ALA A 12 40.89 12.07 28.26
N LYS A 13 39.97 12.67 29.02
CA LYS A 13 38.91 11.95 29.74
C LYS A 13 37.80 11.50 28.77
N PRO A 14 37.28 10.26 28.90
CA PRO A 14 36.25 9.73 28.00
C PRO A 14 34.92 10.48 28.18
N THR A 15 34.28 10.83 27.07
CA THR A 15 33.01 11.58 27.04
C THR A 15 31.81 10.65 27.28
N VAL A 16 30.65 11.22 27.63
CA VAL A 16 29.42 10.47 27.90
C VAL A 16 28.94 9.69 26.66
N GLN A 17 29.27 10.18 25.46
CA GLN A 17 28.96 9.50 24.20
C GLN A 17 29.77 8.19 24.04
N ASP A 18 31.02 8.19 24.51
CA ASP A 18 31.91 7.03 24.46
C ASP A 18 31.46 5.93 25.44
N LYS A 19 31.02 6.33 26.65
CA LYS A 19 30.47 5.41 27.67
C LYS A 19 29.11 4.82 27.31
N THR A 20 28.39 5.40 26.35
CA THR A 20 27.05 4.94 25.93
C THR A 20 27.04 4.25 24.57
N PHE A 21 28.16 4.24 23.84
CA PHE A 21 28.26 3.70 22.47
C PHE A 21 28.00 2.18 22.41
N GLY A 22 28.55 1.40 23.36
CA GLY A 22 28.35 -0.06 23.42
C GLY A 22 27.02 -0.52 24.02
N MET A 23 26.30 0.36 24.73
CA MET A 23 25.04 0.02 25.42
C MET A 23 23.79 0.33 24.59
N LYS A 24 23.89 1.16 23.54
CA LYS A 24 22.77 1.55 22.68
C LYS A 24 22.23 0.43 21.78
N ASN A 25 23.06 -0.56 21.42
CA ASN A 25 22.65 -1.72 20.63
C ASN A 25 22.07 -2.90 21.44
N LYS A 26 22.07 -2.82 22.78
CA LYS A 26 21.53 -3.88 23.65
C LYS A 26 20.06 -3.57 23.97
N LYS A 27 19.12 -4.37 23.44
CA LYS A 27 17.65 -4.23 23.66
C LYS A 27 17.23 -4.61 25.10
N GLY A 28 17.82 -4.00 26.12
CA GLY A 28 17.48 -4.18 27.52
C GLY A 28 16.89 -2.92 28.16
N SER A 29 15.77 -3.04 28.87
CA SER A 29 15.16 -1.95 29.67
C SER A 29 16.17 -1.32 30.66
N THR A 30 17.05 -2.15 31.23
CA THR A 30 18.12 -1.74 32.13
C THR A 30 19.19 -0.89 31.44
N ALA A 31 19.60 -1.24 30.21
CA ALA A 31 20.54 -0.45 29.42
C ALA A 31 19.97 0.93 29.05
N ARG A 32 18.67 0.99 28.69
CA ARG A 32 17.97 2.26 28.44
C ARG A 32 17.91 3.16 29.67
N LYS A 33 17.59 2.59 30.84
CA LYS A 33 17.57 3.32 32.12
C LYS A 33 18.95 3.84 32.50
N GLN A 34 20.02 3.07 32.27
CA GLN A 34 21.40 3.50 32.51
C GLN A 34 21.84 4.61 31.54
N ILE A 35 21.45 4.55 30.26
CA ILE A 35 21.71 5.64 29.30
C ILE A 35 20.99 6.91 29.72
N ALA A 36 19.70 6.82 30.07
CA ALA A 36 18.92 7.96 30.55
C ALA A 36 19.50 8.57 31.84
N GLN A 37 19.99 7.74 32.77
CA GLN A 37 20.65 8.20 33.99
C GLN A 37 21.98 8.91 33.70
N LEU A 38 22.80 8.39 32.77
CA LEU A 38 24.05 9.01 32.36
C LEU A 38 23.82 10.33 31.60
N GLU A 39 22.77 10.43 30.79
CA GLU A 39 22.37 11.65 30.09
C GLU A 39 21.81 12.70 31.06
N ALA A 40 21.01 12.29 32.05
CA ALA A 40 20.51 13.18 33.11
C ALA A 40 21.66 13.71 33.98
N GLN A 41 22.65 12.88 34.32
CA GLN A 41 23.86 13.30 35.03
C GLN A 41 24.74 14.24 34.18
N ALA A 42 24.78 14.05 32.87
CA ALA A 42 25.49 14.96 31.96
C ALA A 42 24.77 16.31 31.82
N ALA A 43 23.44 16.32 31.81
CA ALA A 43 22.62 17.53 31.76
C ALA A 43 22.67 18.32 33.08
N SER A 44 22.72 17.63 34.22
CA SER A 44 22.85 18.27 35.53
C SER A 44 24.23 18.89 35.76
N ASN A 45 25.29 18.27 35.24
CA ASN A 45 26.69 18.75 35.31
C ASN A 45 27.05 19.89 34.33
N LYS A 46 26.11 20.41 33.55
CA LYS A 46 26.36 21.65 32.78
C LYS A 46 26.59 22.80 33.76
N SER A 47 27.70 23.52 33.59
CA SER A 47 28.04 24.72 34.37
C SER A 47 26.87 25.70 34.41
N ALA A 48 26.67 26.36 35.55
CA ALA A 48 25.59 27.34 35.75
C ALA A 48 25.59 28.42 34.65
N ASP A 49 26.75 28.78 34.11
CA ASP A 49 26.91 29.71 32.99
C ASP A 49 26.28 29.21 31.68
N ALA A 50 26.42 27.91 31.39
CA ALA A 50 25.84 27.29 30.19
C ALA A 50 24.31 27.16 30.29
N LYS A 51 23.77 26.96 31.50
CA LYS A 51 22.31 26.95 31.74
C LYS A 51 21.72 28.37 31.59
N ARG A 52 22.42 29.40 32.08
CA ARG A 52 21.99 30.80 31.92
C ARG A 52 21.97 31.22 30.44
N LYS A 53 23.01 30.88 29.67
CA LYS A 53 23.07 31.15 28.21
C LYS A 53 21.99 30.43 27.41
N ALA A 54 21.61 29.20 27.78
CA ALA A 54 20.52 28.48 27.13
C ALA A 54 19.15 29.12 27.40
N MET A 55 18.90 29.50 28.66
CA MET A 55 17.66 30.20 29.06
C MET A 55 17.54 31.58 28.42
N GLU A 56 18.65 32.31 28.27
CA GLU A 56 18.69 33.60 27.58
C GLU A 56 18.38 33.46 26.09
N LYS A 57 18.91 32.43 25.43
CA LYS A 57 18.61 32.13 24.03
C LYS A 57 17.13 31.77 23.83
N GLU A 58 16.56 30.95 24.71
CA GLU A 58 15.14 30.59 24.66
C GLU A 58 14.23 31.80 24.91
N LYS A 59 14.59 32.69 25.84
CA LYS A 59 13.86 33.95 26.06
C LYS A 59 13.91 34.85 24.83
N ARG A 60 15.08 34.98 24.18
CA ARG A 60 15.24 35.77 22.95
C ARG A 60 14.44 35.20 21.77
N GLU A 61 14.32 33.89 21.67
CA GLU A 61 13.49 33.24 20.64
C GLU A 61 12.00 33.45 20.91
N LYS A 62 11.56 33.35 22.18
CA LYS A 62 10.17 33.65 22.58
C LYS A 62 9.81 35.12 22.37
N GLU A 63 10.72 36.05 22.68
CA GLU A 63 10.50 37.48 22.46
C GLU A 63 10.41 37.82 20.97
N LYS A 64 11.23 37.18 20.12
CA LYS A 64 11.11 37.32 18.67
C LYS A 64 9.79 36.77 18.13
N ALA A 65 9.34 35.61 18.63
CA ALA A 65 8.06 35.03 18.24
C ALA A 65 6.88 35.92 18.67
N ALA A 66 6.92 36.45 19.90
CA ALA A 66 5.91 37.38 20.40
C ALA A 66 5.91 38.71 19.63
N ALA A 67 7.09 39.24 19.29
CA ALA A 67 7.21 40.44 18.47
C ALA A 67 6.70 40.22 17.04
N GLU A 68 6.88 39.03 16.47
CA GLU A 68 6.34 38.68 15.16
C GLU A 68 4.81 38.54 15.19
N GLN A 69 4.27 37.92 16.23
CA GLN A 69 2.82 37.82 16.44
C GLN A 69 2.19 39.20 16.63
N ALA A 70 2.77 40.06 17.47
CA ALA A 70 2.30 41.43 17.66
C ALA A 70 2.34 42.24 16.35
N LYS A 71 3.38 42.06 15.50
CA LYS A 71 3.42 42.70 14.18
C LYS A 71 2.32 42.19 13.25
N ARG A 72 1.97 40.90 13.30
CA ARG A 72 0.87 40.34 12.53
C ARG A 72 -0.47 40.89 12.99
N GLU A 73 -0.72 40.94 14.29
CA GLU A 73 -1.95 41.51 14.85
C GLU A 73 -2.11 43.00 14.53
N VAL A 74 -1.02 43.78 14.63
CA VAL A 74 -1.00 45.19 14.22
C VAL A 74 -1.29 45.32 12.72
N ALA A 75 -0.66 44.50 11.87
CA ALA A 75 -0.94 44.52 10.43
C ALA A 75 -2.39 44.16 10.09
N GLU A 76 -3.03 43.30 10.87
CA GLU A 76 -4.45 42.98 10.71
C GLU A 76 -5.37 44.10 11.15
N LEU A 77 -5.02 44.82 12.22
CA LEU A 77 -5.78 45.95 12.73
C LEU A 77 -5.71 47.17 11.80
N PHE A 78 -4.57 47.40 11.15
CA PHE A 78 -4.36 48.51 10.22
C PHE A 78 -4.69 48.19 8.76
N LYS A 79 -5.41 47.10 8.46
CA LYS A 79 -5.91 46.83 7.10
C LYS A 79 -6.77 48.01 6.63
N PRO A 80 -6.36 48.76 5.59
CA PRO A 80 -7.05 49.98 5.19
C PRO A 80 -8.47 49.65 4.73
N VAL A 81 -9.42 50.51 5.12
CA VAL A 81 -10.81 50.42 4.73
C VAL A 81 -10.93 50.48 3.20
N GLN A 82 -11.22 49.33 2.59
CA GLN A 82 -11.29 49.20 1.13
C GLN A 82 -12.52 49.92 0.59
N VAL A 83 -12.31 51.08 -0.03
CA VAL A 83 -13.36 51.83 -0.73
C VAL A 83 -13.73 51.09 -2.02
N GLN A 84 -14.96 50.58 -2.08
CA GLN A 84 -15.49 49.86 -3.23
C GLN A 84 -15.71 50.82 -4.41
N LYS A 85 -14.84 50.74 -5.43
CA LYS A 85 -14.96 51.50 -6.69
C LYS A 85 -15.94 50.76 -7.61
N VAL A 86 -17.02 51.42 -7.99
CA VAL A 86 -17.98 50.88 -8.97
C VAL A 86 -17.59 51.37 -10.37
N PRO A 87 -17.46 50.47 -11.37
CA PRO A 87 -17.24 50.86 -12.76
C PRO A 87 -18.36 51.77 -13.30
N PHE A 88 -18.01 52.67 -14.21
CA PHE A 88 -18.95 53.63 -14.78
C PHE A 88 -20.05 52.89 -15.57
N GLY A 89 -21.32 53.19 -15.28
CA GLY A 89 -22.48 52.57 -15.94
C GLY A 89 -23.16 51.42 -15.17
N VAL A 90 -22.67 51.04 -13.98
CA VAL A 90 -23.34 50.06 -13.10
C VAL A 90 -24.00 50.79 -11.93
N ASP A 91 -25.30 50.56 -11.73
CA ASP A 91 -26.05 51.15 -10.62
C ASP A 91 -25.47 50.70 -9.27
N PRO A 92 -25.06 51.61 -8.38
CA PRO A 92 -24.42 51.25 -7.11
C PRO A 92 -25.26 50.33 -6.21
N LYS A 93 -26.59 50.39 -6.32
CA LYS A 93 -27.53 49.52 -5.59
C LYS A 93 -27.60 48.09 -6.14
N THR A 94 -26.99 47.80 -7.28
CA THR A 94 -26.86 46.44 -7.83
C THR A 94 -25.57 45.76 -7.36
N VAL A 95 -24.75 46.45 -6.56
CA VAL A 95 -23.50 45.93 -5.98
C VAL A 95 -23.70 45.76 -4.48
N LEU A 96 -23.32 44.59 -3.95
CA LEU A 96 -23.42 44.31 -2.51
C LEU A 96 -22.45 45.21 -1.72
N CYS A 97 -22.95 45.81 -0.64
CA CYS A 97 -22.17 46.65 0.26
C CYS A 97 -21.10 45.83 1.00
N VAL A 98 -19.82 46.16 0.81
CA VAL A 98 -18.71 45.49 1.51
C VAL A 98 -18.81 45.63 3.03
N PHE A 99 -19.28 46.77 3.54
CA PHE A 99 -19.46 46.99 4.97
C PHE A 99 -20.64 46.19 5.54
N PHE A 100 -21.68 45.98 4.75
CA PHE A 100 -22.81 45.14 5.16
C PHE A 100 -22.40 43.67 5.17
N LYS A 101 -21.62 43.23 4.17
CA LYS A 101 -21.01 41.89 4.13
C LYS A 101 -20.08 41.63 5.33
N LYS A 102 -19.37 42.66 5.81
CA LYS A 102 -18.53 42.61 7.01
C LYS A 102 -19.29 42.83 8.33
N GLY A 103 -20.61 43.10 8.28
CA GLY A 103 -21.44 43.32 9.47
C GLY A 103 -21.40 44.73 10.08
N ASN A 104 -20.62 45.66 9.53
CA ASN A 104 -20.37 47.00 10.09
C ASN A 104 -20.93 48.13 9.21
N CYS A 105 -22.13 47.97 8.62
CA CYS A 105 -22.73 49.04 7.81
C CYS A 105 -23.62 49.98 8.63
N GLU A 106 -23.09 51.15 8.99
CA GLU A 106 -23.83 52.21 9.71
C GLU A 106 -24.92 52.89 8.85
N LYS A 107 -24.87 52.71 7.52
CA LYS A 107 -25.76 53.42 6.57
C LYS A 107 -27.12 52.76 6.38
N GLY A 108 -27.31 51.54 6.90
CA GLY A 108 -28.60 50.83 6.91
C GLY A 108 -29.33 50.89 5.57
N ARG A 109 -30.64 51.21 5.60
CA ARG A 109 -31.49 51.32 4.38
C ARG A 109 -31.13 52.47 3.44
N LYS A 110 -30.32 53.43 3.88
CA LYS A 110 -29.88 54.58 3.07
C LYS A 110 -28.51 54.32 2.42
N CYS A 111 -27.97 53.11 2.54
CA CYS A 111 -26.70 52.76 1.91
C CYS A 111 -26.80 52.89 0.38
N LYS A 112 -25.73 53.42 -0.23
CA LYS A 112 -25.60 53.54 -1.69
C LYS A 112 -25.49 52.16 -2.37
N PHE A 113 -25.10 51.14 -1.60
CA PHE A 113 -24.89 49.76 -2.03
C PHE A 113 -25.98 48.84 -1.48
N SER A 114 -26.22 47.71 -2.15
CA SER A 114 -27.24 46.74 -1.74
C SER A 114 -26.92 46.10 -0.40
N HIS A 115 -27.93 45.92 0.44
CA HIS A 115 -27.89 45.07 1.64
C HIS A 115 -28.60 43.72 1.41
N ASP A 116 -28.91 43.39 0.17
CA ASP A 116 -29.50 42.09 -0.17
C ASP A 116 -28.39 41.11 -0.57
N LEU A 117 -28.15 40.13 0.30
CA LEU A 117 -27.18 39.04 0.09
C LEU A 117 -27.49 38.20 -1.17
N ALA A 118 -28.71 38.28 -1.72
CA ALA A 118 -29.06 37.64 -2.98
C ALA A 118 -28.38 38.30 -4.20
N VAL A 119 -27.94 39.55 -4.09
CA VAL A 119 -27.27 40.28 -5.19
C VAL A 119 -25.89 39.70 -5.49
N GLU A 120 -25.18 39.18 -4.48
CA GLU A 120 -23.90 38.45 -4.68
C GLU A 120 -24.11 37.04 -5.28
N ARG A 121 -25.30 36.47 -5.13
CA ARG A 121 -25.65 35.17 -5.74
C ARG A 121 -26.03 35.25 -7.21
N LYS A 122 -26.17 36.46 -7.78
CA LYS A 122 -26.25 36.63 -9.24
C LYS A 122 -24.87 36.38 -9.81
N ALA A 123 -24.61 35.09 -10.02
CA ALA A 123 -23.37 34.52 -10.50
C ALA A 123 -22.80 35.35 -11.65
N GLU A 124 -21.51 35.66 -11.53
CA GLU A 124 -20.68 36.02 -12.68
C GLU A 124 -21.01 35.02 -13.80
N LYS A 125 -21.22 35.52 -15.01
CA LYS A 125 -21.56 34.69 -16.18
C LYS A 125 -20.47 33.62 -16.31
N LYS A 126 -20.71 32.41 -15.80
CA LYS A 126 -19.82 31.27 -15.97
C LYS A 126 -19.63 31.12 -17.47
N ASN A 127 -18.37 31.19 -17.90
CA ASN A 127 -18.02 30.83 -19.26
C ASN A 127 -18.54 29.42 -19.52
N ILE A 128 -19.51 29.30 -20.42
CA ILE A 128 -20.11 28.01 -20.83
C ILE A 128 -19.04 26.99 -21.27
N TYR A 129 -17.87 27.49 -21.68
CA TYR A 129 -16.75 26.70 -22.15
C TYR A 129 -15.66 26.42 -21.10
N GLN A 130 -15.75 26.96 -19.88
CA GLN A 130 -14.85 26.62 -18.78
C GLN A 130 -15.60 25.74 -17.77
N ASP A 131 -15.26 24.45 -17.75
CA ASP A 131 -15.81 23.53 -16.76
C ASP A 131 -15.26 23.86 -15.37
N THR A 132 -16.09 24.49 -14.54
CA THR A 132 -15.75 24.82 -13.15
C THR A 132 -15.48 23.61 -12.26
N ARG A 133 -15.64 22.38 -12.74
CA ARG A 133 -15.22 21.15 -12.05
C ARG A 133 -13.71 20.87 -12.17
N ASP A 134 -13.01 21.51 -13.10
CA ASP A 134 -11.56 21.34 -13.26
C ASP A 134 -10.74 22.30 -12.40
N GLU A 135 -11.25 23.50 -12.11
CA GLU A 135 -10.55 24.50 -11.30
C GLU A 135 -10.86 24.40 -9.79
N GLN A 136 -11.96 23.75 -9.39
CA GLN A 136 -12.46 23.80 -8.00
C GLN A 136 -12.26 22.52 -7.16
N ASP A 137 -11.68 21.45 -7.72
CA ASP A 137 -11.38 20.23 -6.96
C ASP A 137 -9.90 20.19 -6.53
N PRO A 138 -9.54 20.70 -5.33
CA PRO A 138 -8.17 20.54 -4.79
C PRO A 138 -7.77 19.06 -4.67
N LYS A 139 -8.73 18.14 -4.74
CA LYS A 139 -8.54 16.67 -4.75
C LYS A 139 -7.97 16.11 -6.05
N LYS A 140 -8.11 16.82 -7.19
CA LYS A 140 -7.47 16.44 -8.47
C LYS A 140 -6.00 16.88 -8.51
N ALA A 141 -5.69 18.03 -7.91
CA ALA A 141 -4.32 18.52 -7.77
C ALA A 141 -3.51 17.73 -6.73
N ASP A 142 -4.18 17.08 -5.78
CA ASP A 142 -3.56 16.20 -4.78
C ASP A 142 -3.22 14.82 -5.38
N THR A 143 -2.28 14.83 -6.32
CA THR A 143 -1.73 13.62 -6.98
C THR A 143 -0.72 12.94 -6.06
N MET A 144 -0.58 11.61 -6.16
CA MET A 144 0.27 10.76 -5.29
C MET A 144 1.72 11.23 -5.16
N ASP A 145 2.22 12.00 -6.12
CA ASP A 145 3.55 12.61 -6.12
C ASP A 145 3.82 13.51 -4.90
N ASN A 146 2.78 14.09 -4.28
CA ASN A 146 2.92 14.94 -3.09
C ASN A 146 2.59 14.20 -1.78
N TRP A 147 2.42 12.88 -1.79
CA TRP A 147 1.97 12.12 -0.63
C TRP A 147 3.12 11.37 0.04
N ASP A 148 3.35 11.70 1.31
CA ASP A 148 4.21 10.91 2.18
C ASP A 148 3.58 9.55 2.51
N GLU A 149 4.41 8.57 2.90
CA GLU A 149 3.98 7.19 3.20
C GLU A 149 2.87 7.13 4.27
N GLN A 150 2.88 8.07 5.22
CA GLN A 150 1.84 8.21 6.25
C GLN A 150 0.52 8.70 5.67
N LYS A 151 0.55 9.74 4.82
CA LYS A 151 -0.64 10.25 4.11
C LYS A 151 -1.22 9.18 3.18
N LEU A 152 -0.37 8.39 2.52
CA LEU A 152 -0.81 7.25 1.72
C LEU A 152 -1.53 6.20 2.59
N ARG A 153 -0.98 5.83 3.76
CA ARG A 153 -1.64 4.90 4.68
C ARG A 153 -2.99 5.44 5.15
N ASP A 154 -3.09 6.73 5.49
CA ASP A 154 -4.33 7.35 5.94
C ASP A 154 -5.38 7.46 4.84
N VAL A 155 -4.98 7.76 3.61
CA VAL A 155 -5.89 7.75 2.45
C VAL A 155 -6.38 6.35 2.15
N VAL A 156 -5.49 5.36 2.18
CA VAL A 156 -5.85 3.95 2.01
C VAL A 156 -6.86 3.51 3.08
N LEU A 157 -6.62 3.88 4.34
CA LEU A 157 -7.50 3.53 5.46
C LEU A 157 -8.86 4.24 5.40
N SER A 158 -8.89 5.48 4.88
CA SER A 158 -10.12 6.26 4.73
C SER A 158 -10.92 5.93 3.46
N LYS A 159 -10.25 5.48 2.40
CA LYS A 159 -10.89 5.02 1.15
C LYS A 159 -11.51 3.64 1.28
N HIS A 160 -10.81 2.74 1.95
CA HIS A 160 -11.30 1.39 2.17
C HIS A 160 -12.03 1.35 3.52
N GLY A 161 -13.24 1.91 3.55
CA GLY A 161 -14.19 1.69 4.63
C GLY A 161 -14.45 0.18 4.77
N ASN A 162 -13.80 -0.43 5.78
CA ASN A 162 -13.83 -1.84 6.18
C ASN A 162 -14.45 -2.81 5.16
N PRO A 163 -13.80 -3.08 4.01
CA PRO A 163 -14.21 -4.17 3.14
C PRO A 163 -13.95 -5.49 3.87
N ARG A 164 -14.89 -6.44 3.83
CA ARG A 164 -14.68 -7.80 4.34
C ARG A 164 -13.64 -8.51 3.48
N THR A 165 -12.36 -8.20 3.65
CA THR A 165 -11.27 -8.93 3.02
C THR A 165 -11.22 -10.31 3.66
N THR A 166 -11.46 -11.35 2.88
CA THR A 166 -11.43 -12.74 3.34
C THR A 166 -10.01 -13.28 3.47
N THR A 167 -8.99 -12.55 2.99
CA THR A 167 -7.59 -12.97 3.01
C THR A 167 -6.63 -11.87 3.50
N ASP A 168 -5.62 -12.27 4.29
CA ASP A 168 -4.53 -11.39 4.77
C ASP A 168 -3.48 -11.05 3.70
N LYS A 169 -3.61 -11.64 2.50
CA LYS A 169 -2.70 -11.41 1.38
C LYS A 169 -3.00 -10.04 0.76
N VAL A 170 -1.95 -9.26 0.48
CA VAL A 170 -2.09 -7.94 -0.16
C VAL A 170 -2.37 -8.10 -1.65
N CYS A 171 -3.25 -7.26 -2.20
CA CYS A 171 -3.61 -7.30 -3.61
C CYS A 171 -2.43 -6.94 -4.50
N LYS A 172 -2.14 -7.79 -5.50
CA LYS A 172 -1.07 -7.56 -6.49
C LYS A 172 -1.26 -6.25 -7.26
N TYR A 173 -2.49 -5.96 -7.70
CA TYR A 173 -2.79 -4.74 -8.45
C TYR A 173 -2.67 -3.47 -7.61
N PHE A 174 -2.86 -3.58 -6.30
CA PHE A 174 -2.60 -2.47 -5.38
C PHE A 174 -1.11 -2.17 -5.28
N ILE A 175 -0.26 -3.20 -5.12
CA ILE A 175 1.20 -3.03 -5.13
C ILE A 175 1.65 -2.42 -6.46
N GLU A 176 1.17 -2.95 -7.59
CA GLU A 176 1.48 -2.40 -8.92
C GLU A 176 0.98 -0.96 -9.10
N ALA A 177 -0.18 -0.59 -8.55
CA ALA A 177 -0.70 0.77 -8.66
C ALA A 177 0.08 1.77 -7.81
N VAL A 178 0.45 1.39 -6.59
CA VAL A 178 1.27 2.22 -5.72
C VAL A 178 2.69 2.32 -6.27
N GLU A 179 3.25 1.24 -6.81
CA GLU A 179 4.52 1.27 -7.52
C GLU A 179 4.43 2.17 -8.74
N ASN A 180 3.40 2.06 -9.57
CA ASN A 180 3.27 2.92 -10.75
C ASN A 180 2.82 4.36 -10.43
N GLN A 181 2.68 4.75 -9.15
CA GLN A 181 2.12 6.03 -8.70
C GLN A 181 0.73 6.34 -9.28
N LYS A 182 0.02 5.31 -9.74
CA LYS A 182 -1.35 5.40 -10.28
C LYS A 182 -2.39 5.27 -9.18
N TYR A 183 -1.97 4.97 -7.95
CA TYR A 183 -2.85 4.97 -6.79
C TYR A 183 -3.21 6.41 -6.40
N GLY A 184 -4.49 6.73 -6.34
CA GLY A 184 -4.98 8.06 -5.99
C GLY A 184 -6.44 7.99 -5.54
N TRP A 185 -7.03 9.15 -5.27
CA TRP A 185 -8.42 9.25 -4.80
C TRP A 185 -9.44 8.59 -5.74
N PHE A 186 -9.13 8.45 -7.02
CA PHE A 186 -10.01 7.85 -8.02
C PHE A 186 -9.58 6.43 -8.45
N TRP A 187 -8.58 5.83 -7.80
CA TRP A 187 -8.11 4.50 -8.17
C TRP A 187 -9.03 3.42 -7.59
N THR A 188 -9.54 2.55 -8.46
CA THR A 188 -10.32 1.37 -8.10
C THR A 188 -9.55 0.11 -8.51
N CYS A 189 -9.55 -0.91 -7.65
CA CYS A 189 -8.85 -2.14 -7.93
C CYS A 189 -9.50 -2.89 -9.11
N PRO A 190 -8.74 -3.30 -10.14
CA PRO A 190 -9.28 -4.10 -11.25
C PRO A 190 -9.85 -5.46 -10.81
N ASN A 191 -9.39 -5.99 -9.68
CA ASN A 191 -9.83 -7.28 -9.11
C ASN A 191 -11.06 -7.13 -8.19
N GLY A 192 -12.06 -6.35 -8.64
CA GLY A 192 -13.34 -6.21 -7.96
C GLY A 192 -13.54 -4.93 -7.14
N GLY A 193 -12.74 -3.89 -7.37
CA GLY A 193 -12.90 -2.57 -6.73
C GLY A 193 -12.86 -2.67 -5.22
N ASP A 194 -13.97 -2.35 -4.57
CA ASP A 194 -14.14 -2.43 -3.11
C ASP A 194 -14.45 -3.85 -2.60
N LYS A 195 -14.78 -4.79 -3.50
CA LYS A 195 -15.04 -6.21 -3.19
C LYS A 195 -13.83 -7.11 -3.46
N CYS A 196 -12.63 -6.54 -3.55
CA CYS A 196 -11.44 -7.35 -3.72
C CYS A 196 -11.25 -8.29 -2.51
N MET A 197 -10.99 -9.57 -2.77
CA MET A 197 -10.75 -10.57 -1.72
C MET A 197 -9.43 -10.32 -0.95
N TYR A 198 -8.54 -9.53 -1.56
CA TYR A 198 -7.20 -9.24 -1.08
C TYR A 198 -7.12 -7.86 -0.42
N LYS A 199 -6.19 -7.71 0.52
CA LYS A 199 -6.04 -6.50 1.31
C LYS A 199 -5.43 -5.36 0.47
N HIS A 200 -6.08 -4.20 0.42
CA HIS A 200 -5.54 -2.98 -0.17
C HIS A 200 -4.84 -2.15 0.88
N SER A 201 -3.72 -2.64 1.42
CA SER A 201 -2.90 -1.90 2.38
C SER A 201 -1.45 -2.35 2.27
N LEU A 202 -0.49 -1.43 2.39
CA LEU A 202 0.93 -1.79 2.38
C LEU A 202 1.23 -2.66 3.61
N PRO A 203 1.91 -3.82 3.44
CA PRO A 203 2.41 -4.58 4.58
C PRO A 203 3.29 -3.70 5.48
N PRO A 204 3.25 -3.90 6.81
CA PRO A 204 4.15 -3.19 7.72
C PRO A 204 5.61 -3.54 7.36
N GLY A 205 6.38 -2.54 6.92
CA GLY A 205 7.77 -2.70 6.49
C GLY A 205 8.01 -2.73 4.98
N PHE A 206 6.97 -2.64 4.14
CA PHE A 206 7.15 -2.49 2.70
C PHE A 206 7.56 -1.05 2.36
N VAL A 207 8.84 -0.85 2.04
CA VAL A 207 9.38 0.45 1.63
C VAL A 207 9.17 0.63 0.13
N LEU A 208 8.47 1.69 -0.25
CA LEU A 208 8.26 2.06 -1.64
C LEU A 208 9.59 2.44 -2.30
N LYS A 209 9.95 1.73 -3.38
CA LYS A 209 11.09 2.10 -4.22
C LYS A 209 10.87 3.53 -4.75
N THR A 210 11.87 4.39 -4.58
CA THR A 210 11.79 5.76 -5.10
C THR A 210 11.70 5.76 -6.62
N LYS A 211 11.15 6.83 -7.21
CA LYS A 211 11.06 7.00 -8.67
C LYS A 211 12.41 6.81 -9.37
N GLU A 212 13.48 7.27 -8.74
CA GLU A 212 14.86 7.14 -9.21
C GLU A 212 15.37 5.70 -9.11
N GLN A 213 15.09 5.00 -8.00
CA GLN A 213 15.47 3.59 -7.85
C GLN A 213 14.76 2.69 -8.86
N ARG A 214 13.48 2.96 -9.14
CA ARG A 214 12.72 2.21 -10.14
C ARG A 214 13.18 2.52 -11.57
N ALA A 215 13.48 3.78 -11.86
CA ALA A 215 14.05 4.17 -13.15
C ALA A 215 15.44 3.54 -13.35
N ALA A 216 16.26 3.47 -12.30
CA ALA A 216 17.57 2.83 -12.35
C ALA A 216 17.46 1.30 -12.53
N GLU A 217 16.55 0.63 -11.83
CA GLU A 217 16.32 -0.81 -11.97
C GLU A 217 15.74 -1.15 -13.35
N LYS A 218 14.78 -0.36 -13.85
CA LYS A 218 14.24 -0.53 -15.21
C LYS A 218 15.31 -0.28 -16.27
N ALA A 219 16.12 0.77 -16.10
CA ALA A 219 17.23 1.04 -17.01
C ALA A 219 18.31 -0.05 -16.94
N LEU A 220 18.54 -0.67 -15.78
CA LEU A 220 19.43 -1.82 -15.64
C LEU A 220 18.85 -3.08 -16.29
N LEU A 221 17.54 -3.30 -16.20
CA LEU A 221 16.85 -4.42 -16.84
C LEU A 221 16.82 -4.25 -18.37
N ASP A 222 16.58 -3.04 -18.86
CA ASP A 222 16.60 -2.72 -20.28
C ASP A 222 18.04 -2.71 -20.86
N LYS A 223 19.06 -2.54 -20.01
CA LYS A 223 20.48 -2.77 -20.34
C LYS A 223 20.95 -4.19 -20.04
N SER A 224 20.08 -5.04 -19.47
CA SER A 224 20.48 -6.39 -19.10
C SER A 224 20.60 -7.23 -20.37
N PRO A 225 21.64 -8.07 -20.47
CA PRO A 225 21.97 -8.82 -21.67
C PRO A 225 20.83 -9.74 -22.16
N LEU A 226 19.89 -10.13 -21.30
CA LEU A 226 18.73 -10.95 -21.71
C LEU A 226 17.72 -10.18 -22.56
N LYS A 227 17.70 -8.85 -22.51
CA LYS A 227 16.79 -8.01 -23.29
C LYS A 227 17.49 -7.33 -24.46
N THR A 228 18.81 -7.17 -24.39
CA THR A 228 19.63 -6.52 -25.42
C THR A 228 20.41 -7.49 -26.30
N LEU A 229 20.83 -8.66 -25.79
CA LEU A 229 21.39 -9.70 -26.66
C LEU A 229 20.23 -10.33 -27.38
N THR A 230 20.04 -9.91 -28.62
CA THR A 230 19.13 -10.56 -29.53
C THR A 230 19.71 -11.94 -29.88
N LEU A 231 18.87 -12.82 -30.44
CA LEU A 231 19.29 -14.18 -30.80
C LEU A 231 20.48 -14.14 -31.78
N GLU A 232 20.54 -13.09 -32.59
CA GLU A 232 21.60 -12.78 -33.56
C GLU A 232 22.93 -12.49 -32.87
N ASP A 233 22.99 -11.63 -31.84
CA ASP A 233 24.21 -11.36 -31.08
C ASP A 233 24.75 -12.64 -30.41
N PHE A 234 23.86 -13.47 -29.89
CA PHE A 234 24.24 -14.77 -29.33
C PHE A 234 24.84 -15.68 -30.42
N LEU A 235 24.18 -15.84 -31.57
CA LEU A 235 24.68 -16.63 -32.70
C LEU A 235 26.01 -16.11 -33.25
N GLU A 236 26.21 -14.79 -33.30
CA GLU A 236 27.47 -14.19 -33.73
C GLU A 236 28.61 -14.50 -32.76
N THR A 237 28.36 -14.40 -31.45
CA THR A 237 29.37 -14.79 -30.45
C THR A 237 29.71 -16.29 -30.51
N GLU A 238 28.72 -17.17 -30.73
CA GLU A 238 28.96 -18.61 -30.86
C GLU A 238 29.69 -18.95 -32.17
N ARG A 239 29.35 -18.30 -33.29
CA ARG A 239 30.05 -18.46 -34.56
C ARG A 239 31.52 -18.03 -34.46
N HIS A 240 31.80 -16.94 -33.75
CA HIS A 240 33.18 -16.52 -33.49
C HIS A 240 33.93 -17.44 -32.53
N LYS A 241 33.25 -18.16 -31.62
CA LYS A 241 33.86 -19.20 -30.77
C LYS A 241 34.15 -20.49 -31.54
N LEU A 242 33.39 -20.78 -32.60
CA LEU A 242 33.58 -21.93 -33.48
C LEU A 242 34.75 -21.70 -34.46
N THR A 243 35.98 -21.57 -33.94
CA THR A 243 37.21 -21.55 -34.74
C THR A 243 37.87 -22.91 -34.71
N GLY A 244 37.79 -23.69 -35.80
CA GLY A 244 38.42 -25.02 -35.90
C GLY A 244 38.07 -25.79 -37.19
N LYS A 245 38.55 -27.04 -37.31
CA LYS A 245 38.15 -27.96 -38.40
C LYS A 245 36.69 -28.36 -38.21
N LEU A 246 35.80 -27.70 -38.93
CA LEU A 246 34.36 -27.96 -38.93
C LEU A 246 34.04 -29.21 -39.75
N THR A 247 33.12 -30.04 -39.24
CA THR A 247 32.58 -31.18 -39.99
C THR A 247 31.53 -30.68 -40.99
N PRO A 248 31.66 -30.99 -42.29
CA PRO A 248 30.64 -30.63 -43.27
C PRO A 248 29.33 -31.36 -42.98
N VAL A 249 28.22 -30.64 -43.13
CA VAL A 249 26.88 -31.20 -42.91
C VAL A 249 26.47 -32.03 -44.13
N THR A 250 26.87 -33.30 -44.13
CA THR A 250 26.38 -34.33 -45.06
C THR A 250 25.21 -35.10 -44.44
N GLU A 251 24.40 -35.78 -45.24
CA GLU A 251 23.24 -36.56 -44.74
C GLU A 251 23.62 -37.57 -43.65
N GLU A 252 24.76 -38.23 -43.81
CA GLU A 252 25.29 -39.19 -42.83
C GLU A 252 25.68 -38.53 -41.50
N SER A 253 26.29 -37.35 -41.56
CA SER A 253 26.66 -36.58 -40.37
C SER A 253 25.43 -36.02 -39.64
N PHE A 254 24.42 -35.59 -40.40
CA PHE A 254 23.16 -35.09 -39.87
C PHE A 254 22.33 -36.20 -39.22
N ALA A 255 22.31 -37.40 -39.82
CA ALA A 255 21.63 -38.55 -39.25
C ALA A 255 22.24 -38.98 -37.90
N LYS A 256 23.58 -38.96 -37.78
CA LYS A 256 24.28 -39.20 -36.51
C LYS A 256 23.94 -38.13 -35.47
N TRP A 257 24.05 -36.85 -35.83
CA TRP A 257 23.69 -35.73 -34.96
C TRP A 257 22.22 -35.78 -34.50
N LYS A 258 21.29 -36.13 -35.40
CA LYS A 258 19.86 -36.21 -35.09
C LYS A 258 19.56 -37.32 -34.08
N LYS A 259 20.20 -38.49 -34.23
CA LYS A 259 20.10 -39.57 -33.24
C LYS A 259 20.64 -39.12 -31.88
N GLU A 260 21.85 -38.57 -31.83
CA GLU A 260 22.46 -38.07 -30.60
C GLU A 260 21.62 -36.95 -29.93
N ARG A 261 20.98 -36.07 -30.70
CA ARG A 261 20.09 -35.04 -30.17
C ARG A 261 18.78 -35.60 -29.61
N LEU A 262 18.19 -36.58 -30.27
CA LEU A 262 16.98 -37.25 -29.80
C LEU A 262 17.27 -38.04 -28.53
N ASP A 263 18.39 -38.76 -28.48
CA ASP A 263 18.83 -39.52 -27.30
C ASP A 263 19.14 -38.59 -26.13
N LYS A 264 19.82 -37.46 -26.38
CA LYS A 264 20.08 -36.44 -25.35
C LYS A 264 18.79 -35.79 -24.83
N LYS A 265 17.85 -35.47 -25.72
CA LYS A 265 16.55 -34.91 -25.34
C LYS A 265 15.74 -35.92 -24.51
N ALA A 266 15.72 -37.18 -24.91
CA ALA A 266 15.06 -38.24 -24.15
C ALA A 266 15.66 -38.39 -22.75
N ALA A 267 16.99 -38.38 -22.63
CA ALA A 267 17.69 -38.43 -21.34
C ALA A 267 17.43 -37.19 -20.46
N GLU A 268 17.36 -35.99 -21.04
CA GLU A 268 17.00 -34.77 -20.30
C GLU A 268 15.53 -34.76 -19.85
N ASP A 269 14.62 -35.25 -20.69
CA ASP A 269 13.20 -35.39 -20.35
C ASP A 269 12.99 -36.46 -19.27
N GLU A 270 13.74 -37.57 -19.30
CA GLU A 270 13.74 -38.61 -18.27
C GLU A 270 14.35 -38.10 -16.95
N ALA A 271 15.46 -37.36 -17.02
CA ALA A 271 16.05 -36.71 -15.84
C ALA A 271 15.14 -35.62 -15.25
N ARG A 272 14.39 -34.90 -16.08
CA ARG A 272 13.38 -33.94 -15.63
C ARG A 272 12.21 -34.66 -14.98
N LYS A 273 11.70 -35.75 -15.58
CA LYS A 273 10.65 -36.59 -14.98
C LYS A 273 11.10 -37.20 -13.65
N ALA A 274 12.36 -37.63 -13.54
CA ALA A 274 12.92 -38.13 -12.29
C ALA A 274 13.06 -37.04 -11.20
N LYS A 275 13.27 -35.77 -11.59
CA LYS A 275 13.26 -34.62 -10.67
C LYS A 275 11.85 -34.13 -10.34
N GLU A 276 10.92 -34.24 -11.28
CA GLU A 276 9.49 -33.92 -11.15
C GLU A 276 8.70 -35.07 -10.49
N ALA A 277 9.34 -36.20 -10.19
CA ALA A 277 8.87 -37.26 -9.30
C ALA A 277 8.69 -36.79 -7.83
N THR A 278 8.40 -35.51 -7.63
CA THR A 278 7.85 -34.93 -6.42
C THR A 278 6.37 -35.24 -6.33
N GLY A 279 5.97 -36.05 -5.33
CA GLY A 279 4.60 -36.20 -4.81
C GLY A 279 3.51 -36.62 -5.82
N ARG A 280 3.13 -35.72 -6.73
CA ARG A 280 2.06 -35.94 -7.73
C ARG A 280 2.43 -36.92 -8.83
N ALA A 281 3.64 -36.84 -9.39
CA ALA A 281 4.04 -37.77 -10.45
C ALA A 281 4.26 -39.19 -9.89
N MET A 282 4.73 -39.32 -8.65
CA MET A 282 4.82 -40.58 -7.91
C MET A 282 3.42 -41.10 -7.52
N PHE A 283 2.45 -40.20 -7.35
CA PHE A 283 1.05 -40.52 -7.12
C PHE A 283 0.38 -41.11 -8.39
N GLU A 284 0.59 -40.46 -9.52
CA GLU A 284 -0.06 -40.83 -10.78
C GLU A 284 0.60 -42.04 -11.47
N SER A 285 1.90 -42.27 -11.24
CA SER A 285 2.62 -43.43 -11.80
C SER A 285 2.31 -44.76 -11.12
N GLY A 286 1.61 -44.76 -9.97
CA GLY A 286 1.27 -45.97 -9.23
C GLY A 286 2.45 -46.67 -8.57
N GLU A 287 3.65 -46.07 -8.61
CA GLU A 287 4.89 -46.63 -8.04
C GLU A 287 4.79 -46.80 -6.52
N TRP A 288 3.99 -45.97 -5.82
CA TRP A 288 3.71 -46.17 -4.40
C TRP A 288 3.11 -47.55 -4.11
N ARG A 289 2.30 -48.07 -5.05
CA ARG A 289 1.49 -49.27 -4.82
C ARG A 289 2.33 -50.54 -4.91
N ASN A 290 3.43 -50.46 -5.64
CA ASN A 290 4.35 -51.57 -5.87
C ASN A 290 5.42 -51.68 -4.77
N GLN A 291 5.66 -50.61 -3.99
CA GLN A 291 6.60 -50.62 -2.87
C GLN A 291 6.00 -51.20 -1.58
N GLU A 292 4.67 -51.15 -1.42
CA GLU A 292 3.95 -51.74 -0.28
C GLU A 292 3.71 -53.26 -0.47
N SER A 293 3.52 -53.73 -1.70
CA SER A 293 3.17 -55.13 -1.99
C SER A 293 4.29 -56.16 -1.76
N ASP A 294 5.52 -55.72 -1.44
CA ASP A 294 6.65 -56.61 -1.11
C ASP A 294 6.97 -56.64 0.39
N ALA A 295 6.24 -55.87 1.23
CA ALA A 295 6.52 -55.74 2.66
C ALA A 295 5.48 -56.39 3.61
N GLU A 296 4.35 -56.89 3.09
CA GLU A 296 3.28 -57.45 3.94
C GLU A 296 2.66 -58.73 3.36
N SER A 297 3.45 -59.81 3.37
CA SER A 297 2.90 -61.15 3.56
C SER A 297 3.44 -61.70 4.88
N SER A 298 2.87 -61.19 5.98
CA SER A 298 2.94 -61.84 7.28
C SER A 298 1.62 -61.57 8.01
N ASP A 299 0.76 -62.59 8.01
CA ASP A 299 -0.32 -62.80 8.97
C ASP A 299 0.04 -62.29 10.37
N ASP A 300 -0.80 -61.43 10.95
CA ASP A 300 -1.21 -61.52 12.36
C ASP A 300 -2.51 -60.70 12.56
N ASP A 301 -3.57 -61.38 13.01
CA ASP A 301 -4.87 -60.83 13.34
C ASP A 301 -4.81 -59.95 14.62
N GLU A 302 -5.25 -58.68 14.56
CA GLU A 302 -5.83 -58.04 15.75
C GLU A 302 -6.92 -57.01 15.39
N GLU A 303 -8.14 -57.30 15.84
CA GLU A 303 -9.32 -56.44 15.83
C GLU A 303 -9.04 -55.10 16.54
N GLY A 304 -9.11 -54.00 15.79
CA GLY A 304 -8.99 -52.63 16.28
C GLY A 304 -9.91 -51.68 15.51
N ASP A 305 -11.20 -51.76 15.79
CA ASP A 305 -12.24 -50.81 15.37
C ASP A 305 -11.92 -49.39 15.90
N GLY A 306 -12.00 -48.36 15.05
CA GLY A 306 -12.42 -47.04 15.55
C GLY A 306 -11.85 -45.72 15.00
N ASP A 307 -10.84 -45.63 14.12
CA ASP A 307 -10.36 -44.27 13.71
C ASP A 307 -9.70 -44.15 12.31
N ALA A 308 -10.14 -44.94 11.32
CA ALA A 308 -9.81 -44.63 9.93
C ALA A 308 -10.77 -43.54 9.41
N TRP A 309 -10.32 -42.28 9.39
CA TRP A 309 -11.05 -41.16 8.77
C TRP A 309 -11.57 -41.58 7.38
N ASN A 310 -12.89 -41.81 7.27
CA ASN A 310 -13.50 -42.25 6.01
C ASN A 310 -13.51 -41.08 5.01
N LEU A 311 -12.40 -40.93 4.29
CA LEU A 311 -12.19 -39.84 3.33
C LEU A 311 -13.22 -39.87 2.20
N GLU A 312 -13.79 -41.04 1.88
CA GLU A 312 -14.82 -41.19 0.85
C GLU A 312 -16.17 -40.64 1.32
N SER A 313 -16.55 -40.86 2.58
CA SER A 313 -17.75 -40.23 3.15
C SER A 313 -17.59 -38.72 3.24
N MET A 314 -16.42 -38.25 3.68
CA MET A 314 -16.08 -36.82 3.73
C MET A 314 -16.10 -36.19 2.33
N ARG A 315 -15.58 -36.86 1.31
CA ARG A 315 -15.61 -36.38 -0.08
C ARG A 315 -17.04 -36.27 -0.60
N LYS A 316 -17.85 -37.31 -0.41
CA LYS A 316 -19.28 -37.32 -0.77
C LYS A 316 -20.05 -36.22 -0.05
N GLU A 317 -19.77 -35.97 1.22
CA GLU A 317 -20.37 -34.87 1.97
C GLU A 317 -19.96 -33.50 1.40
N THR A 318 -18.68 -33.31 1.05
CA THR A 318 -18.21 -32.06 0.45
C THR A 318 -18.76 -31.82 -0.96
N GLU A 319 -18.89 -32.87 -1.78
CA GLU A 319 -19.48 -32.81 -3.11
C GLU A 319 -20.99 -32.54 -3.01
N ALA A 320 -21.70 -33.22 -2.11
CA ALA A 320 -23.12 -32.97 -1.87
C ALA A 320 -23.40 -31.55 -1.34
N LEU A 321 -22.51 -30.99 -0.50
CA LEU A 321 -22.61 -29.59 -0.05
C LEU A 321 -22.40 -28.60 -1.21
N ARG A 322 -21.46 -28.90 -2.11
CA ARG A 322 -21.19 -28.09 -3.30
C ARG A 322 -22.37 -28.14 -4.27
N ASP A 323 -22.92 -29.32 -4.52
CA ASP A 323 -24.08 -29.51 -5.39
C ASP A 323 -25.31 -28.82 -4.82
N LYS A 324 -25.55 -28.89 -3.51
CA LYS A 324 -26.64 -28.13 -2.86
C LYS A 324 -26.46 -26.63 -3.03
N SER A 325 -25.24 -26.11 -2.87
CA SER A 325 -24.96 -24.69 -3.10
C SER A 325 -25.15 -24.27 -4.55
N GLU A 326 -24.78 -25.13 -5.51
CA GLU A 326 -25.01 -24.89 -6.93
C GLU A 326 -26.50 -24.97 -7.29
N GLN A 327 -27.25 -25.92 -6.72
CA GLN A 327 -28.70 -26.02 -6.87
C GLN A 327 -29.42 -24.82 -6.27
N GLU A 328 -29.01 -24.33 -5.11
CA GLU A 328 -29.55 -23.10 -4.51
C GLU A 328 -29.25 -21.87 -5.40
N ARG A 329 -28.04 -21.79 -5.94
CA ARG A 329 -27.66 -20.74 -6.90
C ARG A 329 -28.51 -20.81 -8.16
N VAL A 330 -28.74 -21.99 -8.72
CA VAL A 330 -29.56 -22.22 -9.92
C VAL A 330 -31.04 -21.96 -9.63
N ALA A 331 -31.57 -22.40 -8.50
CA ALA A 331 -32.95 -22.13 -8.08
C ALA A 331 -33.18 -20.62 -7.87
N LYS A 332 -32.19 -19.90 -7.34
CA LYS A 332 -32.24 -18.44 -7.20
C LYS A 332 -32.18 -17.71 -8.55
N LEU A 333 -31.49 -18.29 -9.53
CA LEU A 333 -31.47 -17.80 -10.90
C LEU A 333 -32.80 -18.08 -11.62
N GLN A 334 -33.37 -19.27 -11.44
CA GLN A 334 -34.66 -19.69 -12.03
C GLN A 334 -35.86 -19.00 -11.38
N GLY A 335 -35.83 -18.73 -10.07
CA GLY A 335 -36.85 -17.96 -9.36
C GLY A 335 -36.81 -16.44 -9.59
N SER A 336 -35.91 -15.96 -10.47
CA SER A 336 -35.81 -14.54 -10.85
C SER A 336 -36.46 -14.22 -12.21
N THR A 337 -37.11 -15.20 -12.84
CA THR A 337 -37.77 -15.06 -14.14
C THR A 337 -39.21 -15.53 -14.08
N ASP A 338 -40.05 -14.92 -13.25
CA ASP A 338 -41.50 -14.87 -13.52
C ASP A 338 -42.19 -13.79 -12.67
N ALA A 339 -42.54 -12.69 -13.33
CA ALA A 339 -43.66 -11.81 -12.99
C ALA A 339 -44.19 -11.26 -14.32
N PRO A 340 -45.51 -11.39 -14.59
CA PRO A 340 -46.41 -10.32 -14.15
C PRO A 340 -47.84 -10.73 -13.71
N GLU A 341 -48.48 -9.74 -13.06
CA GLU A 341 -49.91 -9.38 -12.96
C GLU A 341 -50.93 -10.13 -12.06
N ASP A 342 -51.28 -9.41 -10.96
CA ASP A 342 -52.61 -8.91 -10.58
C ASP A 342 -53.71 -9.84 -10.01
N THR A 343 -54.08 -9.63 -8.73
CA THR A 343 -55.41 -9.19 -8.23
C THR A 343 -55.76 -9.68 -6.79
N ALA A 344 -56.44 -8.78 -6.06
CA ALA A 344 -57.48 -9.02 -5.04
C ALA A 344 -57.15 -9.45 -3.58
N VAL A 345 -57.12 -8.44 -2.69
CA VAL A 345 -58.07 -8.18 -1.57
C VAL A 345 -58.62 -9.36 -0.73
N SER A 346 -58.34 -9.31 0.60
CA SER A 346 -59.30 -9.42 1.73
C SER A 346 -58.98 -10.44 2.85
N SER A 347 -58.77 -9.89 4.06
CA SER A 347 -59.25 -10.37 5.37
C SER A 347 -58.84 -11.75 5.92
N ARG A 348 -58.04 -11.75 7.01
CA ARG A 348 -58.45 -12.31 8.32
C ARG A 348 -57.38 -12.08 9.42
N GLU A 349 -57.86 -11.63 10.58
CA GLU A 349 -57.15 -11.47 11.85
C GLU A 349 -56.63 -12.80 12.44
N PRO A 350 -55.63 -12.76 13.34
CA PRO A 350 -55.14 -13.92 14.08
C PRO A 350 -55.93 -14.18 15.37
N PRO A 351 -56.17 -15.44 15.80
CA PRO A 351 -56.71 -15.71 17.12
C PRO A 351 -55.61 -15.66 18.19
N ALA A 352 -55.95 -14.99 19.28
CA ALA A 352 -55.23 -14.97 20.55
C ALA A 352 -55.50 -16.25 21.39
N THR A 353 -54.76 -16.35 22.51
CA THR A 353 -54.85 -17.27 23.65
C THR A 353 -53.97 -18.54 23.51
N VAL A 354 -53.22 -19.00 24.51
CA VAL A 354 -53.45 -18.92 25.96
C VAL A 354 -52.12 -18.94 26.74
N GLU A 355 -52.06 -18.16 27.80
CA GLU A 355 -51.06 -18.20 28.87
C GLU A 355 -51.22 -19.47 29.74
N GLY A 356 -50.12 -19.91 30.35
CA GLY A 356 -50.11 -20.98 31.34
C GLY A 356 -48.76 -21.04 32.05
N GLU A 357 -48.66 -20.30 33.15
CA GLU A 357 -47.57 -20.30 34.12
C GLU A 357 -47.34 -21.70 34.74
N GLY A 358 -46.07 -21.96 35.03
CA GLY A 358 -45.55 -23.02 35.89
C GLY A 358 -44.10 -22.73 36.22
#